data_AF-A0ABD1UN57-F1
#
_entry.id   AF-A0ABD1UN57-F1
#
_cell.length_a   1.000
_cell.length_b   1.000
_cell.length_c   1.000
_cell.angle_alpha   90.00
_cell.angle_beta   90.00
_cell.angle_gamma   90.00
#
_symmetry.space_group_name_H-M   'P 1'
#
loop_
_entity.id
_entity.type
_entity.pdbx_description
1 polymer ?
#
loop_
_entity_poly.entity_id
_entity_poly.type
_entity_poly.pdbx_seq_one_letter_code
_entity_poly.pdbx_strand_id
1 'polypeptide(L)'
;MSSSDRIELSIDPGTWDPMDEDMVSLDPIGFHSEEEPYKDRIDSYQRKTGLTEAVQTGIGQLNGIPVAIGVMDFQFMGCSMGLIVGEKITCSSLLRTLLINFYLLYSALLGVRIQKGSLSLIQMAKISFALYYYQYK
;
A
#
# COMPACT_ATOMS: atom_id res chain seq x y z
N MET A 1 -0.81 10.02 -13.66
CA MET A 1 -1.56 10.29 -12.42
C MET A 1 -0.86 9.56 -11.30
N SER A 2 -0.35 10.32 -10.33
CA SER A 2 0.23 9.81 -9.08
C SER A 2 -0.85 9.23 -8.17
N SER A 3 -0.46 8.56 -7.09
CA SER A 3 -1.39 8.16 -6.04
C SER A 3 -2.04 9.38 -5.36
N SER A 4 -1.28 10.45 -5.12
CA SER A 4 -1.79 11.69 -4.52
C SER A 4 -2.86 12.35 -5.38
N ASP A 5 -2.66 12.44 -6.70
CA ASP A 5 -3.67 12.99 -7.62
C ASP A 5 -5.00 12.22 -7.53
N ARG A 6 -4.92 10.88 -7.38
CA ARG A 6 -6.11 10.02 -7.27
C ARG A 6 -6.82 10.20 -5.94
N ILE A 7 -6.07 10.40 -4.85
CA ILE A 7 -6.62 10.67 -3.51
C ILE A 7 -7.38 12.00 -3.54
N GLU A 8 -6.75 13.07 -4.04
CA GLU A 8 -7.37 14.41 -4.13
C GLU A 8 -8.63 14.45 -5.01
N LEU A 9 -8.66 13.64 -6.07
CA LEU A 9 -9.84 13.53 -6.94
C LEU A 9 -10.97 12.69 -6.34
N SER A 10 -10.66 11.79 -5.41
CA SER A 10 -11.63 10.82 -4.87
C SER A 10 -12.20 11.22 -3.52
N ILE A 11 -11.46 12.01 -2.75
CA ILE A 11 -11.75 12.35 -1.35
C ILE A 11 -12.11 13.83 -1.24
N ASP A 12 -13.06 14.14 -0.35
CA ASP A 12 -13.48 15.48 -0.06
C ASP A 12 -12.29 16.33 0.47
N PRO A 13 -12.08 17.56 -0.03
CA PRO A 13 -10.94 18.39 0.34
C PRO A 13 -10.81 18.59 1.86
N GLY A 14 -9.59 18.39 2.39
CA GLY A 14 -9.28 18.59 3.81
C GLY A 14 -9.72 17.45 4.74
N THR A 15 -10.24 16.34 4.20
CA THR A 15 -10.65 15.17 5.02
C THR A 15 -9.64 14.01 4.98
N TRP A 16 -8.58 14.12 4.18
CA TRP A 16 -7.55 13.10 4.06
C TRP A 16 -6.70 12.99 5.32
N ASP A 17 -6.72 11.80 5.92
CA ASP A 17 -5.91 11.42 7.07
C ASP A 17 -5.05 10.19 6.70
N PRO A 18 -3.77 10.39 6.34
CA PRO A 18 -2.90 9.30 5.93
C PRO A 18 -2.57 8.38 7.11
N MET A 19 -2.45 7.09 6.82
CA MET A 19 -2.13 6.05 7.79
C MET A 19 -0.84 5.32 7.42
N ASP A 20 -0.17 4.78 8.44
CA ASP A 20 1.00 3.91 8.29
C ASP A 20 2.14 4.59 7.51
N GLU A 21 2.27 5.92 7.59
CA GLU A 21 3.32 6.67 6.89
C GLU A 21 4.72 6.24 7.32
N ASP A 22 4.89 5.92 8.60
CA ASP A 22 6.15 5.46 9.20
C ASP A 22 6.57 4.05 8.78
N MET A 23 5.71 3.28 8.09
CA MET A 23 6.08 1.94 7.64
C MET A 23 6.96 1.99 6.39
N VAL A 24 8.24 1.67 6.58
CA VAL A 24 9.26 1.71 5.52
C VAL A 24 9.69 0.30 5.11
N SER A 25 9.98 0.12 3.81
CA SER A 25 10.43 -1.15 3.27
C SER A 25 11.82 -1.54 3.75
N LEU A 26 11.93 -2.73 4.35
CA LEU A 26 13.20 -3.35 4.71
C LEU A 26 13.59 -4.43 3.70
N ASP A 27 14.88 -4.79 3.74
CA ASP A 27 15.46 -5.94 3.04
C ASP A 27 15.72 -7.09 4.05
N PRO A 28 14.72 -7.95 4.31
CA PRO A 28 14.84 -9.01 5.30
C PRO A 28 15.66 -10.21 4.82
N ILE A 29 15.85 -10.38 3.50
CA ILE A 29 16.55 -11.54 2.93
C ILE A 29 17.97 -11.21 2.46
N GLY A 30 18.38 -9.95 2.54
CA GLY A 30 19.70 -9.50 2.08
C GLY A 30 19.85 -9.74 0.58
N PHE A 31 18.89 -9.29 -0.22
CA PHE A 31 18.90 -9.56 -1.65
C PHE A 31 20.12 -8.91 -2.33
N HIS A 32 21.08 -9.74 -2.72
CA HIS A 32 22.25 -9.31 -3.47
C HIS A 32 21.94 -9.27 -4.96
N SER A 33 22.04 -8.09 -5.56
CA SER A 33 22.05 -7.91 -7.01
C SER A 33 23.45 -7.51 -7.46
N GLU A 34 23.85 -7.93 -8.66
CA GLU A 34 25.16 -7.60 -9.24
C GLU A 34 25.28 -6.13 -9.64
N GLU A 35 24.15 -5.44 -9.84
CA GLU A 35 24.10 -4.05 -10.32
C GLU A 35 24.01 -3.03 -9.18
N GLU A 36 23.04 -3.19 -8.28
CA GLU A 36 22.77 -2.23 -7.20
C GLU A 36 22.17 -2.93 -5.97
N PRO A 37 22.61 -2.60 -4.74
CA PRO A 37 21.98 -3.11 -3.52
C PRO A 37 20.48 -2.80 -3.51
N TYR A 38 19.66 -3.78 -3.10
CA TYR A 38 18.21 -3.62 -3.09
C TYR A 38 17.73 -2.46 -2.18
N LYS A 39 18.46 -2.18 -1.10
CA LYS A 39 18.23 -1.03 -0.22
C LYS A 39 18.41 0.30 -0.95
N ASP A 40 19.52 0.47 -1.66
CA ASP A 40 19.82 1.71 -2.40
C ASP A 40 18.76 1.97 -3.48
N ARG A 41 18.29 0.89 -4.11
CA ARG A 41 17.19 0.95 -5.06
C ARG A 41 15.89 1.42 -4.40
N ILE A 42 15.51 0.90 -3.23
CA ILE A 42 14.35 1.39 -2.48
C ILE A 42 14.51 2.89 -2.17
N ASP A 43 15.67 3.28 -1.62
CA ASP A 43 15.94 4.67 -1.22
C ASP A 43 15.91 5.63 -2.41
N SER A 44 16.35 5.18 -3.59
CA SER A 44 16.25 5.93 -4.85
C SER A 44 14.80 6.16 -5.26
N TYR A 45 13.95 5.13 -5.21
CA TYR A 45 12.51 5.28 -5.50
C TYR A 45 11.80 6.14 -4.47
N GLN A 46 12.10 5.98 -3.18
CA GLN A 46 11.52 6.81 -2.12
C GLN A 46 11.87 8.29 -2.31
N ARG A 47 13.13 8.61 -2.63
CA ARG A 47 13.53 9.99 -2.96
C ARG A 47 12.87 10.53 -4.22
N LYS A 48 12.67 9.67 -5.22
CA LYS A 48 12.07 10.06 -6.51
C LYS A 48 10.57 10.34 -6.40
N THR A 49 9.83 9.51 -5.65
CA THR A 49 8.36 9.61 -5.55
C THR A 49 7.90 10.34 -4.31
N GLY A 50 8.75 10.49 -3.29
CA GLY A 50 8.35 11.00 -1.97
C GLY A 50 7.47 10.03 -1.17
N LEU A 51 7.29 8.80 -1.66
CA LEU A 51 6.46 7.78 -1.03
C LEU A 51 7.31 6.80 -0.23
N THR A 52 6.82 6.31 0.90
CA THR A 52 7.52 5.29 1.68
C THR A 52 7.43 3.89 1.05
N GLU A 53 6.38 3.64 0.27
CA GLU A 53 6.13 2.38 -0.42
C GLU A 53 5.16 2.57 -1.61
N ALA A 54 4.96 1.54 -2.43
CA ALA A 54 4.04 1.53 -3.57
C ALA A 54 2.54 1.63 -3.26
N VAL A 55 2.15 1.85 -2.00
CA VAL A 55 0.76 2.05 -1.61
C VAL A 55 0.66 3.14 -0.53
N GLN A 56 -0.27 4.06 -0.73
CA GLN A 56 -0.73 5.00 0.28
C GLN A 56 -2.07 4.50 0.83
N THR A 57 -2.22 4.52 2.14
CA THR A 57 -3.44 4.12 2.83
C THR A 57 -3.85 5.22 3.78
N GLY A 58 -5.15 5.40 3.98
CA GLY A 58 -5.65 6.43 4.88
C GLY A 58 -7.17 6.42 4.96
N ILE A 59 -7.69 7.38 5.71
CA ILE A 59 -9.11 7.62 5.87
C ILE A 59 -9.44 8.93 5.17
N GLY A 60 -10.60 8.99 4.54
CA GLY A 60 -11.15 10.22 3.99
C GLY A 60 -12.67 10.21 4.05
N GLN A 61 -13.29 11.29 3.57
CA GLN A 61 -14.72 11.33 3.32
C GLN A 61 -14.98 11.39 1.82
N LEU A 62 -15.99 10.67 1.36
CA LEU A 62 -16.49 10.74 -0.01
C LEU A 62 -17.95 11.18 0.06
N ASN A 63 -18.25 12.40 -0.36
CA ASN A 63 -19.57 13.01 -0.18
C ASN A 63 -20.07 12.97 1.28
N GLY A 64 -19.17 13.21 2.24
CA GLY A 64 -19.47 13.16 3.68
C GLY A 64 -19.58 11.75 4.28
N ILE A 65 -19.36 10.69 3.50
CA ILE A 65 -19.34 9.31 3.99
C ILE A 65 -17.90 8.94 4.35
N PRO A 66 -17.60 8.49 5.58
CA PRO A 66 -16.25 8.05 5.93
C PRO A 66 -15.88 6.79 5.14
N VAL A 67 -14.70 6.80 4.55
CA VAL A 67 -14.16 5.74 3.69
C VAL A 67 -12.70 5.49 4.07
N ALA A 68 -12.34 4.23 4.25
CA ALA A 68 -10.94 3.82 4.22
C ALA A 68 -10.52 3.61 2.77
N ILE A 69 -9.40 4.18 2.36
CA ILE A 69 -8.93 4.10 0.97
C ILE A 69 -7.45 3.73 0.91
N GLY A 70 -7.14 2.79 0.01
CA GLY A 70 -5.79 2.43 -0.38
C GLY A 70 -5.57 2.79 -1.85
N VAL A 71 -4.51 3.54 -2.16
CA VAL A 71 -4.16 3.91 -3.52
C VAL A 71 -2.74 3.46 -3.81
N MET A 72 -2.60 2.60 -4.82
CA MET A 72 -1.31 2.08 -5.23
C MET A 72 -0.68 2.96 -6.31
N ASP A 73 0.64 3.18 -6.22
CA ASP A 73 1.40 3.99 -7.18
C ASP A 73 2.34 3.12 -8.04
N PHE A 74 2.23 3.28 -9.35
CA PHE A 74 3.06 2.59 -10.33
C PHE A 74 4.49 3.14 -10.41
N GLN A 75 4.68 4.42 -10.07
CA GLN A 75 5.99 5.06 -10.09
C GLN A 75 6.96 4.41 -9.08
N PHE A 76 6.44 3.82 -8.01
CA PHE A 76 7.22 3.10 -7.01
C PHE A 76 7.42 1.65 -7.43
N MET A 77 8.61 1.34 -7.95
CA MET A 77 9.03 -0.03 -8.31
C MET A 77 8.00 -0.82 -9.15
N GLY A 78 7.28 -0.13 -10.05
CA GLY A 78 6.27 -0.74 -10.93
C GLY A 78 5.04 -1.27 -10.19
N CYS A 79 4.69 -0.70 -9.04
CA CYS A 79 3.62 -1.21 -8.18
C CYS A 79 3.79 -2.70 -7.82
N SER A 80 5.03 -3.14 -7.54
CA SER A 80 5.27 -4.52 -7.14
C SER A 80 4.92 -4.73 -5.67
N MET A 81 4.18 -5.80 -5.36
CA MET A 81 3.74 -6.10 -3.98
C MET A 81 4.89 -6.65 -3.14
N GLY A 82 5.36 -5.87 -2.15
CA GLY A 82 6.29 -6.32 -1.10
C GLY A 82 5.62 -6.48 0.26
N LEU A 83 6.39 -6.81 1.30
CA LEU A 83 5.85 -6.98 2.67
C LEU A 83 5.03 -5.76 3.16
N ILE A 84 5.59 -4.55 3.07
CA ILE A 84 4.93 -3.34 3.58
C ILE A 84 3.66 -3.01 2.81
N VAL A 85 3.62 -3.27 1.49
CA VAL A 85 2.39 -3.13 0.69
C VAL A 85 1.30 -4.03 1.25
N GLY A 86 1.63 -5.28 1.56
CA GLY A 86 0.73 -6.25 2.17
C GLY A 86 0.25 -5.81 3.55
N GLU A 87 1.17 -5.33 4.39
CA GLU A 87 0.86 -4.84 5.72
C GLU A 87 -0.11 -3.66 5.70
N LYS A 88 0.18 -2.63 4.92
CA LYS A 88 -0.64 -1.41 4.80
C LYS A 88 -2.06 -1.74 4.33
N ILE A 89 -2.20 -2.57 3.30
CA ILE A 89 -3.51 -3.02 2.81
C ILE A 89 -4.27 -3.79 3.90
N THR A 90 -3.57 -4.69 4.60
CA THR A 90 -4.18 -5.49 5.67
C THR A 90 -4.64 -4.60 6.82
N CYS A 91 -3.78 -3.71 7.33
CA CYS A 91 -4.10 -2.74 8.37
C CYS A 91 -5.28 -1.85 7.98
N SER A 92 -5.27 -1.27 6.78
CA SER A 92 -6.37 -0.42 6.30
C SER A 92 -7.70 -1.19 6.20
N SER A 93 -7.67 -2.43 5.70
CA SER A 93 -8.87 -3.29 5.63
C SER A 93 -9.41 -3.70 7.01
N LEU A 94 -8.53 -3.92 7.99
CA LEU A 94 -8.91 -4.23 9.37
C LEU A 94 -9.43 -2.99 10.10
N LEU A 95 -8.81 -1.83 9.89
CA LEU A 95 -9.25 -0.58 10.50
C LEU A 95 -10.66 -0.21 10.07
N ARG A 96 -10.99 -0.45 8.79
CA ARG A 96 -12.38 -0.42 8.34
C ARG A 96 -13.28 -1.30 9.20
N THR A 97 -12.94 -2.57 9.35
CA THR A 97 -13.76 -3.55 10.10
C THR A 97 -14.07 -3.10 11.55
N LEU A 98 -13.24 -2.23 12.12
CA LEU A 98 -13.40 -1.69 13.47
C LEU A 98 -14.15 -0.35 13.52
N LEU A 99 -14.02 0.52 12.52
CA LEU A 99 -14.41 1.94 12.63
C LEU A 99 -15.27 2.48 11.48
N ILE A 100 -15.21 1.91 10.27
CA ILE A 100 -15.74 2.53 9.05
C ILE A 100 -16.42 1.47 8.17
N ASN A 101 -17.53 1.76 7.51
CA ASN A 101 -18.27 0.73 6.76
C ASN A 101 -17.85 0.57 5.28
N PHE A 102 -16.91 1.35 4.76
CA PHE A 102 -16.54 1.33 3.33
C PHE A 102 -15.01 1.31 3.08
N TYR A 103 -14.54 0.42 2.19
CA TYR A 103 -13.13 0.29 1.79
C TYR A 103 -13.03 0.40 0.28
N LEU A 104 -12.13 1.26 -0.20
CA LEU A 104 -11.83 1.42 -1.62
C LEU A 104 -10.33 1.17 -1.87
N LEU A 105 -9.99 0.24 -2.76
CA LEU A 105 -8.61 -0.04 -3.14
C LEU A 105 -8.41 0.23 -4.63
N TYR A 106 -7.60 1.23 -4.96
CA TYR A 106 -7.12 1.45 -6.33
C TYR A 106 -5.88 0.60 -6.58
N SER A 107 -6.06 -0.51 -7.29
CA SER A 107 -4.96 -1.39 -7.68
C SER A 107 -4.38 -0.99 -9.04
N ALA A 108 -3.05 -0.93 -9.10
CA ALA A 108 -2.28 -0.73 -10.33
C ALA A 108 -1.08 -1.72 -10.38
N LEU A 109 -1.27 -2.91 -9.79
CA LEU A 109 -0.23 -3.90 -9.55
C LEU A 109 0.18 -4.61 -10.85
N LEU A 110 1.49 -4.70 -11.09
CA LEU A 110 2.04 -5.53 -12.16
C LEU A 110 2.41 -6.95 -11.69
N GLY A 111 2.49 -7.18 -10.37
CA GLY A 111 2.82 -8.48 -9.79
C GLY A 111 3.47 -8.43 -8.40
N VAL A 112 4.23 -9.47 -8.09
CA VAL A 112 4.89 -9.72 -6.79
C VAL A 112 6.33 -9.19 -6.82
N ARG A 113 6.82 -8.60 -5.71
CA ARG A 113 8.21 -8.13 -5.61
C ARG A 113 9.17 -9.30 -5.39
N ILE A 114 9.81 -9.76 -6.47
CA ILE A 114 10.68 -10.95 -6.51
C ILE A 114 11.87 -10.81 -5.55
N GLN A 115 12.38 -9.59 -5.35
CA GLN A 115 13.48 -9.29 -4.44
C GLN A 115 13.17 -9.62 -2.96
N LYS A 116 11.91 -9.90 -2.65
CA LYS A 116 11.46 -10.31 -1.30
C LYS A 116 11.02 -11.79 -1.28
N GLY A 117 11.20 -12.53 -2.38
CA GLY A 117 10.98 -13.96 -2.47
C GLY A 117 9.57 -14.41 -2.08
N SER A 118 9.49 -15.53 -1.35
CA SER A 118 8.23 -16.11 -0.87
C SER A 118 7.44 -15.21 0.09
N LEU A 119 8.12 -14.27 0.77
CA LEU A 119 7.45 -13.35 1.70
C LEU A 119 6.48 -12.42 0.98
N SER A 120 6.77 -12.04 -0.26
CA SER A 120 5.86 -11.25 -1.10
C SER A 120 4.63 -12.07 -1.53
N LEU A 121 4.79 -13.38 -1.74
CA LEU A 121 3.67 -14.27 -2.08
C LEU A 121 2.71 -14.44 -0.89
N ILE A 122 3.27 -14.59 0.33
CA ILE A 122 2.48 -14.72 1.56
C ILE A 122 1.58 -13.48 1.79
N GLN A 123 1.97 -12.30 1.33
CA GLN A 123 1.13 -11.10 1.43
C GLN A 123 -0.19 -11.25 0.70
N MET A 124 -0.24 -11.96 -0.43
CA MET A 124 -1.50 -12.22 -1.14
C MET A 124 -2.45 -13.04 -0.28
N ALA A 125 -1.94 -14.06 0.43
CA ALA A 125 -2.74 -14.86 1.36
C ALA A 125 -3.20 -14.01 2.55
N LYS A 126 -2.33 -13.14 3.09
CA LYS A 126 -2.66 -12.24 4.21
C LYS A 126 -3.78 -11.25 3.85
N ILE A 127 -3.67 -10.57 2.71
CA ILE A 127 -4.70 -9.66 2.21
C ILE A 127 -6.00 -10.42 1.94
N SER A 128 -5.91 -11.58 1.28
CA SER A 128 -7.10 -12.38 0.96
C SER A 128 -7.83 -12.82 2.21
N PHE A 129 -7.10 -13.24 3.25
CA PHE A 129 -7.68 -13.60 4.54
C PHE A 129 -8.36 -12.40 5.21
N ALA A 130 -7.72 -11.23 5.22
CA ALA A 130 -8.31 -10.02 5.81
C ALA A 130 -9.59 -9.59 5.08
N LEU A 131 -9.61 -9.66 3.75
CA LEU A 131 -10.80 -9.38 2.93
C LEU A 131 -11.89 -10.44 3.11
N TYR A 132 -11.52 -11.72 3.25
CA TYR A 132 -12.47 -12.80 3.50
C TYR A 132 -13.10 -12.69 4.89
N TYR A 133 -12.29 -12.41 5.92
CA TYR A 133 -12.76 -12.18 7.28
C TYR A 133 -13.79 -11.05 7.34
N TYR A 134 -13.64 -10.04 6.48
CA TYR A 134 -14.64 -8.98 6.33
C TYR A 134 -16.00 -9.48 5.82
N GLN A 135 -16.08 -10.41 4.85
CA GLN A 135 -17.37 -10.85 4.30
C GLN A 135 -18.30 -11.51 5.33
N TYR A 136 -17.76 -11.97 6.46
CA TYR A 136 -18.50 -12.70 7.50
C TYR A 136 -18.93 -11.84 8.69
N LYS A 137 -18.68 -10.52 8.68
CA LYS A 137 -19.14 -9.55 9.67
C LYS A 137 -20.08 -8.53 9.02
#